data_AF-A0AA38NMZ1-F1
#
_entry.id   AF-A0AA38NMZ1-F1
#
_cell.length_a   1.000
_cell.length_b   1.000
_cell.length_c   1.000
_cell.angle_alpha   90.00
_cell.angle_beta   90.00
_cell.angle_gamma   90.00
#
_symmetry.space_group_name_H-M   'P 1'
#
loop_
_entity.id
_entity.type
_entity.pdbx_description
1 polymer ?
#
loop_
_entity_poly.entity_id
_entity_poly.type
_entity_poly.pdbx_seq_one_letter_code
_entity_poly.pdbx_strand_id
1 'polypeptide(L)' 'HITDESTGKTVFGRTEDSCPSCHSGDLDMSPDVFQNFTSLDVGVMPISWYFMPPGWLPSS' A
#
# COMPACT_ATOMS: atom_id res chain seq x y z
N HIS A 1 1.49 -2.06 6.39
CA HIS A 1 1.40 -0.62 6.73
C HIS A 1 2.04 0.13 5.59
N ILE A 2 1.31 1.03 4.93
CA ILE A 2 1.75 1.73 3.72
C ILE A 2 1.65 3.23 3.99
N THR A 3 2.73 3.97 3.76
CA THR A 3 2.81 5.40 3.99
C THR A 3 3.16 6.13 2.70
N ASP A 4 2.33 7.09 2.32
CA ASP A 4 2.64 8.06 1.27
C ASP A 4 3.77 8.98 1.74
N GLU A 5 4.89 8.98 1.05
CA GLU A 5 6.07 9.77 1.43
C GLU A 5 5.86 11.28 1.25
N SER A 6 4.91 11.69 0.39
CA SER A 6 4.62 13.10 0.11
C SER A 6 3.70 13.74 1.15
N THR A 7 2.74 12.97 1.68
CA THR A 7 1.73 13.48 2.61
C THR A 7 1.89 12.97 4.05
N GLY A 8 2.65 11.88 4.25
CA GLY A 8 2.72 11.15 5.51
C GLY A 8 1.46 10.35 5.84
N LYS A 9 0.46 10.33 4.96
CA LYS A 9 -0.78 9.55 5.16
C LYS A 9 -0.45 8.06 5.19
N THR A 10 -1.11 7.34 6.10
CA THR A 10 -0.92 5.90 6.26
C THR A 10 -2.23 5.15 6.03
N VAL A 11 -2.15 4.02 5.32
CA VAL A 11 -3.24 3.08 5.08
C VAL A 11 -2.74 1.65 5.35
N PHE A 12 -3.64 0.77 5.77
CA PHE A 12 -3.36 -0.66 5.91
C PHE A 12 -4.01 -1.45 4.76
N GLY A 13 -3.21 -2.27 4.08
CA GLY A 13 -3.68 -3.27 3.13
C GLY A 13 -3.40 -4.69 3.66
N ARG A 14 -4.19 -5.66 3.18
CA ARG A 14 -3.93 -7.09 3.38
C ARG A 14 -3.22 -7.64 2.14
N THR A 15 -2.15 -8.40 2.34
CA THR A 15 -1.48 -9.09 1.22
C THR A 15 -2.36 -10.23 0.76
N GLU A 16 -2.81 -10.17 -0.50
CA GLU A 16 -3.68 -11.18 -1.12
C GLU A 16 -3.00 -11.97 -2.22
N ASP A 17 -2.13 -11.31 -2.98
CA ASP A 17 -1.52 -11.88 -4.18
C ASP A 17 -0.05 -11.47 -4.29
N SER A 18 0.64 -12.10 -5.24
CA SER A 18 2.01 -11.81 -5.63
C SER A 18 2.04 -11.11 -6.99
N CYS A 19 2.97 -10.19 -7.19
CA CYS A 19 3.24 -9.57 -8.49
C CYS A 19 4.65 -9.95 -8.96
N PRO A 20 4.81 -11.05 -9.73
CA PRO A 20 6.14 -11.49 -10.19
C PRO A 20 6.82 -10.51 -11.17
N SER A 21 6.04 -9.65 -11.82
CA SER A 21 6.55 -8.63 -12.76
C SER A 21 6.99 -7.34 -12.08
N CYS A 22 6.62 -7.12 -10.81
CA CYS A 22 6.95 -5.92 -10.06
C CYS A 22 8.41 -5.93 -9.60
N HIS A 23 9.03 -4.76 -9.47
CA HIS A 23 10.37 -4.69 -8.89
C HIS A 23 10.32 -4.96 -7.38
N SER A 24 11.48 -5.30 -6.80
CA SER A 24 11.57 -5.51 -5.35
C SER A 24 11.24 -4.21 -4.62
N GLY A 25 10.25 -4.25 -3.73
CA GLY A 25 9.77 -3.08 -2.99
C GLY A 25 8.53 -2.41 -3.60
N ASP A 26 8.18 -2.70 -4.85
CA ASP A 26 6.95 -2.19 -5.44
C ASP A 26 5.73 -2.92 -4.85
N LEU A 27 4.63 -2.19 -4.65
CA LEU A 27 3.33 -2.76 -4.27
C LEU A 27 2.30 -2.46 -5.36
N ASP A 28 1.72 -3.52 -5.92
CA ASP A 28 0.54 -3.43 -6.78
C ASP A 28 -0.72 -3.41 -5.89
N MET A 29 -1.25 -2.21 -5.68
CA MET A 29 -2.36 -1.98 -4.76
C MET A 29 -3.69 -2.15 -5.50
N SER A 30 -4.70 -2.73 -4.82
CA SER A 30 -6.06 -2.67 -5.34
C SER A 30 -6.52 -1.20 -5.48
N PRO A 31 -7.43 -0.90 -6.42
CA PRO A 31 -7.95 0.46 -6.59
C PRO A 31 -8.47 1.09 -5.30
N ASP A 32 -9.15 0.30 -4.46
CA ASP A 32 -9.69 0.78 -3.18
C ASP A 32 -8.58 1.22 -2.21
N VAL A 33 -7.46 0.49 -2.13
CA VAL A 33 -6.31 0.90 -1.30
C VAL A 33 -5.63 2.13 -1.89
N PHE A 34 -5.41 2.16 -3.21
CA PHE A 34 -4.74 3.28 -3.88
C PHE A 34 -5.52 4.59 -3.76
N GLN A 35 -6.85 4.53 -3.91
CA GLN A 35 -7.75 5.69 -3.80
C GLN A 35 -7.79 6.31 -2.40
N ASN A 36 -7.35 5.59 -1.37
CA ASN A 36 -7.15 6.21 -0.06
C ASN A 36 -6.02 7.23 -0.07
N PHE A 37 -5.06 7.17 -1.00
CA PHE A 37 -3.95 8.12 -1.08
C PHE A 37 -4.19 9.21 -2.11
N THR A 38 -4.57 8.85 -3.34
CA THR A 38 -4.70 9.79 -4.46
C THR A 38 -5.66 9.27 -5.53
N SER A 39 -5.97 10.08 -6.57
CA SER A 39 -6.82 9.62 -7.67
C SER A 39 -6.12 8.54 -8.51
N LEU A 40 -6.90 7.63 -9.11
CA LEU A 40 -6.35 6.55 -9.95
C LEU A 40 -5.57 7.07 -11.16
N ASP A 41 -5.89 8.27 -11.66
CA ASP A 41 -5.23 8.88 -12.83
C ASP A 41 -3.75 9.22 -12.56
N VAL A 42 -3.32 9.26 -11.30
CA VAL A 42 -1.90 9.42 -10.94
C VAL A 42 -1.08 8.17 -11.30
N GLY A 43 -1.68 6.99 -11.21
CA GLY A 43 -1.06 5.71 -11.56
C GLY A 43 -0.02 5.19 -10.56
N VAL A 44 1.07 5.93 -10.34
CA VAL A 44 2.19 5.52 -9.47
C VAL A 44 2.55 6.64 -8.50
N MET A 45 2.86 6.29 -7.26
CA MET A 45 3.24 7.24 -6.21
C MET A 45 4.36 6.68 -5.31
N PRO A 46 5.22 7.53 -4.74
CA PRO A 46 6.25 7.11 -3.81
C PRO A 46 5.64 6.67 -2.47
N ILE A 47 6.06 5.51 -1.98
CA ILE A 47 5.62 4.94 -0.70
C ILE A 47 6.79 4.34 0.07
N SER A 48 6.63 4.32 1.39
CA SER A 48 7.36 3.40 2.27
C SER A 48 6.38 2.44 2.92
N TRP A 49 6.82 1.21 3.19
CA TRP A 49 5.94 0.20 3.76
C TRP A 49 6.68 -0.88 4.54
N TYR A 50 5.93 -1.57 5.40
CA TYR A 50 6.41 -2.74 6.13
C TYR A 50 5.25 -3.66 6.52
N PHE A 51 5.57 -4.94 6.77
CA PHE A 51 4.61 -5.93 7.27
C PHE A 51 4.31 -5.70 8.75
N MET A 52 3.05 -5.87 9.13
CA MET A 52 2.66 -5.89 10.54
C MET A 52 3.06 -7.22 11.19
N PRO A 53 3.22 -7.26 12.53
CA PRO A 53 3.50 -8.50 13.23
C PRO A 53 2.44 -9.58 12.94
N PRO A 54 2.81 -10.87 12.96
CA PRO A 54 1.85 -11.97 12.86
C PRO A 54 0.71 -11.82 13.88
N GLY A 55 -0.54 -12.01 13.43
CA GLY A 55 -1.72 -11.89 14.28
C GLY A 55 -2.19 -10.45 14.53
N TRP A 56 -1.53 -9.45 13.95
CA TRP A 56 -2.04 -8.08 13.96
C TRP A 56 -3.32 -7.97 13.14
N LEU A 57 -4.30 -7.23 13.68
CA LEU A 57 -5.54 -6.85 13.01
C LEU A 57 -5.70 -5.33 13.09
N PRO A 58 -6.25 -4.68 12.05
CA PRO A 58 -6.56 -3.25 12.12
C PRO A 58 -7.54 -2.98 13.25
N SER A 59 -7.30 -1.91 14.01
CA SER A 59 -8.31 -1.37 14.92
C SER A 59 -9.54 -0.96 14.08
N SER A 60 -10.72 -1.43 14.47
CA SER A 60 -12.02 -1.05 13.88
C SER A 60 -12.31 0.43 14.03
#